data_AF-A0A5P2G088-F1
#
_entry.id   AF-A0A5P2G088-F1
#
_cell.length_a   1.000
_cell.length_b   1.000
_cell.length_c   1.000
_cell.angle_alpha   90.00
_cell.angle_beta   90.00
_cell.angle_gamma   90.00
#
_symmetry.space_group_name_H-M   'P 1'
#
loop_
_entity.id
_entity.type
_entity.pdbx_description
1 polymer ?
#
loop_
_entity_poly.entity_id
_entity_poly.type
_entity_poly.pdbx_seq_one_letter_code
_entity_poly.pdbx_strand_id
1 'polypeptide(L)'
;MEKLFIPTEEDFRRWIAEALESSLRKLPQILKTPMNEPEKLLNRKEVAGIFQISLVTLHQWMHQGLPFHKQGGRVYFLRSEVMHYLKDKNPKQLQNRIA
;
A
#
# COMPACT_ATOMS: atom_id res chain seq x y z
N MET A 1 -28.44 -14.45 45.95
CA MET A 1 -29.34 -13.29 45.77
C MET A 1 -28.81 -12.49 44.61
N GLU A 2 -29.42 -12.62 43.43
CA GLU A 2 -29.09 -11.79 42.28
C GLU A 2 -29.60 -10.39 42.56
N LYS A 3 -28.68 -9.44 42.69
CA LYS A 3 -29.00 -8.03 42.95
C LYS A 3 -29.50 -7.47 41.63
N LEU A 4 -30.82 -7.28 41.51
CA LEU A 4 -31.45 -6.67 40.36
C LEU A 4 -30.95 -5.23 40.25
N PHE A 5 -30.06 -4.99 39.29
CA PHE A 5 -29.55 -3.67 38.97
C PHE A 5 -30.45 -3.08 37.89
N ILE A 6 -31.21 -2.04 38.21
CA ILE A 6 -32.00 -1.27 37.25
C ILE A 6 -31.10 -0.13 36.78
N PRO A 7 -30.56 -0.19 35.55
CA PRO A 7 -29.71 0.88 35.06
C PRO A 7 -30.54 2.15 34.87
N THR A 8 -29.97 3.27 35.30
CA THR A 8 -30.52 4.60 35.09
C THR A 8 -30.11 5.13 33.70
N GLU A 9 -30.74 6.21 33.24
CA GLU A 9 -30.36 6.83 31.96
C GLU A 9 -28.87 7.22 31.91
N GLU A 10 -28.30 7.60 33.05
CA GLU A 10 -26.89 7.96 33.19
C GLU A 10 -25.96 6.76 32.98
N ASP A 11 -26.36 5.57 33.43
CA ASP A 11 -25.61 4.33 33.22
C ASP A 11 -25.53 3.98 31.73
N PHE A 12 -26.66 4.12 31.01
CA PHE A 12 -26.68 3.91 29.57
C PHE A 12 -25.82 4.91 28.83
N ARG A 13 -25.90 6.21 29.17
CA ARG A 13 -25.04 7.24 28.56
C ARG A 13 -23.56 6.92 28.76
N ARG A 14 -23.20 6.48 29.96
CA ARG A 14 -21.82 6.08 30.29
C ARG A 14 -21.37 4.86 29.48
N TRP A 15 -22.18 3.81 29.41
CA TRP A 15 -21.82 2.61 28.64
C TRP A 15 -21.71 2.87 27.15
N ILE A 16 -22.58 3.71 26.60
CA ILE A 16 -22.51 4.12 25.19
C ILE A 16 -21.25 4.94 24.94
N ALA A 17 -20.92 5.88 25.82
CA ALA A 17 -19.71 6.68 25.71
C ALA A 17 -18.43 5.82 25.79
N GLU A 18 -18.38 4.88 26.75
CA GLU A 18 -17.26 3.93 26.89
C GLU A 18 -17.13 3.00 25.68
N ALA A 19 -18.26 2.46 25.18
CA ALA A 19 -18.28 1.62 23.99
C ALA A 19 -17.83 2.38 22.73
N LEU A 20 -18.28 3.62 22.58
CA LEU A 20 -17.90 4.48 21.47
C LEU A 20 -16.42 4.85 21.55
N GLU A 21 -15.92 5.26 22.71
CA GLU A 21 -14.51 5.60 22.89
C GLU A 21 -13.60 4.39 22.61
N SER A 22 -13.99 3.19 23.07
CA SER A 22 -13.26 1.96 22.78
C SER A 22 -13.21 1.62 21.29
N SER A 23 -14.26 1.98 20.54
CA SER A 23 -14.37 1.75 19.10
C SER A 23 -13.58 2.80 18.32
N LEU A 24 -13.69 4.08 18.71
CA LEU A 24 -12.98 5.19 18.08
C LEU A 24 -11.47 5.09 18.29
N ARG A 25 -10.98 4.61 19.44
CA ARG A 25 -9.55 4.38 19.68
C ARG A 25 -8.93 3.32 18.75
N LYS A 26 -9.74 2.43 18.16
CA LYS A 26 -9.29 1.42 17.18
C LYS A 26 -9.24 1.96 15.75
N LEU A 27 -10.04 2.98 15.43
CA LEU A 27 -10.05 3.62 14.11
C LEU A 27 -8.71 4.24 13.67
N PRO A 28 -7.93 4.96 14.50
CA PRO A 28 -6.67 5.55 14.03
C PRO A 28 -5.63 4.51 13.63
N GLN A 29 -5.75 3.24 14.04
CA GLN A 29 -4.88 2.18 13.52
C GLN A 29 -5.28 1.77 12.08
N ILE A 30 -6.57 1.86 11.76
CA ILE A 30 -7.13 1.56 10.44
C ILE A 30 -6.93 2.75 9.48
N LEU A 31 -7.01 3.98 10.01
CA LEU A 31 -6.86 5.23 9.28
C LEU A 31 -5.42 5.75 9.21
N LYS A 32 -4.44 5.03 9.77
CA LYS A 32 -3.03 5.16 9.41
C LYS A 32 -2.85 4.65 7.97
N THR A 33 -3.49 5.30 7.01
CA THR A 33 -2.89 5.43 5.70
C THR A 33 -1.52 6.05 5.97
N PRO A 34 -0.40 5.39 5.62
CA PRO A 34 0.88 6.07 5.71
C PRO A 34 0.70 7.38 4.97
N MET A 35 0.86 8.50 5.67
CA MET A 35 0.94 9.81 5.04
C MET A 35 2.01 9.63 3.98
N ASN A 36 1.60 9.54 2.72
CA ASN A 36 2.49 9.21 1.62
C ASN A 36 3.51 10.32 1.58
N GLU A 37 4.68 10.09 2.19
CA GLU A 37 5.84 10.91 1.95
C GLU A 37 5.98 11.01 0.42
N PRO A 38 6.27 12.22 -0.10
CA PRO A 38 6.38 12.41 -1.54
C PRO A 38 7.36 11.36 -2.08
N GLU A 39 6.83 10.47 -2.90
CA GLU A 39 7.56 9.27 -3.27
C GLU A 39 8.81 9.66 -4.05
N LYS A 40 9.98 9.25 -3.53
CA LYS A 40 11.27 9.63 -4.11
C LYS A 40 11.36 9.08 -5.53
N LEU A 41 11.68 9.97 -6.47
CA LEU A 41 12.03 9.59 -7.84
C LEU A 41 13.32 8.78 -7.85
N LEU A 42 13.24 7.56 -8.39
CA LEU A 42 14.35 6.63 -8.50
C LEU A 42 14.93 6.66 -9.90
N ASN A 43 16.25 6.70 -10.02
CA ASN A 43 16.93 6.53 -11.29
C ASN A 43 17.02 5.04 -11.69
N ARG A 44 17.40 4.78 -12.95
CA ARG A 44 17.52 3.41 -13.49
C ARG A 44 18.40 2.47 -12.66
N LYS A 45 19.52 2.97 -12.11
CA LYS A 45 20.44 2.16 -11.31
C LYS A 45 19.85 1.82 -9.95
N GLU A 46 19.16 2.79 -9.33
CA GLU A 46 18.47 2.58 -8.04
C GLU A 46 17.36 1.53 -8.17
N VAL A 47 16.52 1.62 -9.21
CA VAL A 47 15.47 0.62 -9.46
C VAL A 47 16.08 -0.76 -9.71
N ALA A 48 17.10 -0.85 -10.56
CA ALA A 48 17.81 -2.10 -10.83
C ALA A 48 18.38 -2.71 -9.54
N GLY A 49 18.96 -1.90 -8.66
CA GLY A 49 19.47 -2.33 -7.36
C GLY A 49 18.38 -2.81 -6.40
N ILE A 50 17.26 -2.07 -6.30
CA ILE A 50 16.15 -2.40 -5.40
C ILE A 50 15.52 -3.74 -5.78
N PHE A 51 15.29 -3.97 -7.08
CA PHE A 51 14.64 -5.18 -7.59
C PHE A 51 15.65 -6.28 -7.98
N GLN A 52 16.95 -6.06 -7.78
CA GLN A 52 18.04 -6.98 -8.12
C GLN A 52 17.96 -7.50 -9.57
N ILE A 53 17.66 -6.61 -10.51
CA ILE A 53 17.59 -6.92 -11.94
C ILE A 53 18.71 -6.20 -12.71
N SER A 54 19.01 -6.70 -13.89
CA SER A 54 19.93 -6.00 -14.81
C SER A 54 19.28 -4.75 -15.41
N LEU A 55 20.10 -3.77 -15.82
CA LEU A 55 19.62 -2.60 -16.57
C LEU A 55 18.96 -2.98 -17.91
N VAL A 56 19.41 -4.08 -18.51
CA VAL A 56 18.83 -4.61 -19.76
C VAL A 56 17.39 -5.11 -19.50
N THR A 57 17.18 -5.81 -18.38
CA THR A 57 15.85 -6.26 -17.95
C THR A 57 14.92 -5.07 -17.69
N LEU A 58 15.41 -4.04 -16.99
CA LEU A 58 14.64 -2.82 -16.76
C LEU A 58 14.27 -2.13 -18.08
N HIS A 59 15.19 -2.08 -19.04
CA HIS A 59 14.93 -1.55 -20.38
C HIS A 59 13.86 -2.36 -21.13
N GLN A 60 13.88 -3.70 -21.03
CA GLN A 60 12.84 -4.55 -21.58
C GLN A 60 11.47 -4.27 -20.93
N TRP A 61 11.42 -4.04 -19.63
CA TRP A 61 10.17 -3.66 -18.95
C TRP A 61 9.64 -2.31 -19.44
N MET A 62 10.52 -1.34 -19.69
CA MET A 62 10.12 -0.06 -20.30
C MET A 62 9.47 -0.28 -21.68
N HIS A 63 10.02 -1.15 -22.52
CA HIS A 63 9.40 -1.52 -23.80
C HIS A 63 8.08 -2.27 -23.65
N GLN A 64 7.91 -3.02 -22.57
CA GLN A 64 6.68 -3.74 -22.24
C GLN A 64 5.61 -2.86 -21.59
N GLY A 65 5.87 -1.56 -21.40
CA GLY A 65 4.90 -0.60 -20.87
C GLY A 65 5.03 -0.27 -19.39
N LEU A 66 6.19 -0.52 -18.77
CA LEU A 66 6.47 -0.03 -17.41
C LEU A 66 6.38 1.50 -17.37
N PRO A 67 5.62 2.11 -16.43
CA PRO A 67 5.55 3.56 -16.27
C PRO A 67 6.92 4.18 -15.95
N PHE A 68 7.23 5.31 -16.56
CA PHE A 68 8.46 6.06 -16.33
C PHE A 68 8.27 7.56 -16.57
N HIS A 69 9.05 8.37 -15.87
CA HIS A 69 8.99 9.83 -15.89
C HIS A 69 10.25 10.40 -16.51
N LYS A 70 10.12 11.24 -17.53
CA LYS A 70 11.27 11.89 -18.21
C LYS A 70 11.45 13.31 -17.68
N GLN A 71 12.64 13.62 -17.17
CA GLN A 71 13.01 14.97 -16.72
C GLN A 71 14.43 15.30 -17.18
N GLY A 72 14.59 16.36 -17.98
CA GLY A 72 15.90 16.84 -18.45
C GLY A 72 16.73 15.78 -19.20
N GLY A 73 16.09 14.91 -19.99
CA GLY A 73 16.75 13.81 -20.72
C GLY A 73 17.08 12.57 -19.87
N ARG A 74 16.82 12.61 -18.55
CA ARG A 74 16.96 11.47 -17.65
C ARG A 74 15.61 10.79 -17.42
N VAL A 75 15.65 9.50 -17.11
CA VAL A 75 14.46 8.68 -16.84
C VAL A 75 14.43 8.29 -15.38
N TYR A 76 13.29 8.54 -14.75
CA TYR A 76 12.98 8.27 -13.36
C TYR A 76 11.76 7.36 -13.23
N PHE A 77 11.63 6.75 -12.06
CA PHE A 77 10.57 5.81 -11.73
C PHE A 77 10.05 6.08 -10.33
N LEU A 78 8.76 5.83 -10.13
CA LEU A 78 8.18 5.72 -8.79
C LEU A 78 8.19 4.25 -8.37
N ARG A 79 8.58 3.98 -7.12
CA ARG A 79 8.68 2.60 -6.62
C ARG A 79 7.31 1.92 -6.64
N SER A 80 6.25 2.65 -6.31
CA SER A 80 4.86 2.21 -6.29
C SER A 80 4.41 1.74 -7.67
N GLU A 81 4.68 2.51 -8.72
CA GLU A 81 4.36 2.16 -10.11
C GLU A 81 5.08 0.89 -10.55
N VAL A 82 6.38 0.76 -10.25
CA VAL A 82 7.14 -0.45 -10.58
C VAL A 82 6.58 -1.66 -9.83
N MET A 83 6.25 -1.51 -8.55
CA MET A 83 5.61 -2.57 -7.77
C MET A 83 4.23 -2.95 -8.29
N HIS A 84 3.42 -1.98 -8.72
CA HIS A 84 2.11 -2.23 -9.31
C HIS A 84 2.25 -3.01 -10.61
N TYR A 85 3.14 -2.60 -11.50
CA TYR A 85 3.45 -3.30 -12.74
C TYR A 85 3.89 -4.75 -12.49
N LEU A 86 4.67 -5.00 -11.43
CA LEU A 86 5.08 -6.36 -11.06
C LEU A 86 3.94 -7.21 -10.50
N LYS A 87 3.03 -6.61 -9.74
CA LYS A 87 1.83 -7.29 -9.25
C LYS A 87 0.92 -7.71 -10.39
N ASP A 88 0.71 -6.82 -11.36
CA ASP A 88 -0.11 -7.10 -12.54
C ASP A 88 0.49 -8.23 -13.41
N LYS A 89 1.83 -8.38 -13.39
CA LYS A 89 2.55 -9.42 -14.15
C LYS A 89 2.68 -10.78 -13.47
N ASN A 90 2.21 -10.96 -12.24
CA ASN A 90 2.39 -12.21 -11.50
C ASN A 90 1.46 -13.36 -12.02
N PRO A 91 1.78 -14.65 -11.79
CA PRO A 91 2.36 -15.52 -12.81
C PRO A 91 1.43 -16.67 -13.27
N LYS A 92 0.10 -16.49 -13.27
CA LYS A 92 -0.80 -17.51 -13.86
C LYS A 92 -0.79 -17.54 -15.39
N GLN A 93 -0.18 -16.54 -16.04
CA GLN A 93 -0.19 -16.42 -17.51
C GLN A 93 1.14 -16.77 -18.19
N LEU A 94 2.23 -16.97 -17.44
CA LEU A 94 3.54 -17.31 -18.00
C LEU A 94 3.78 -18.82 -18.20
N GLN A 95 2.98 -19.69 -17.56
CA GLN A 95 3.03 -21.14 -17.80
C GLN A 95 2.37 -21.54 -19.14
N ASN A 96 1.55 -20.69 -19.74
CA ASN A 96 0.81 -20.99 -20.98
C ASN A 96 1.53 -20.57 -22.27
N ARG A 97 2.82 -20.20 -22.21
CA ARG A 97 3.60 -19.83 -23.41
C ARG A 97 4.63 -20.89 -23.82
N ILE A 98 4.60 -22.07 -23.18
CA ILE A 98 5.45 -23.23 -23.51
C ILE A 98 4.60 -24.51 -23.68
N ALA A 99 3.38 -24.36 -24.22
CA ALA A 99 2.57 -25.49 -24.70
C ALA A 99 2.24 -25.28 -26.17
#